data_AF-A0AAQ3SMQ3-F1
#
_entry.id   AF-A0AAQ3SMQ3-F1
#
_cell.length_a   1.000
_cell.length_b   1.000
_cell.length_c   1.000
_cell.angle_alpha   90.00
_cell.angle_beta   90.00
_cell.angle_gamma   90.00
#
_symmetry.space_group_name_H-M   'P 1'
#
loop_
_entity.id
_entity.type
_entity.pdbx_description
1 polymer ?
#
loop_
_entity_poly.entity_id
_entity_poly.type
_entity_poly.pdbx_seq_one_letter_code
_entity_poly.pdbx_strand_id
1 'polypeptide(L)'
;MPPEPEPELEPRLQIIKVVREDDLRSQIGKDGHYFDLVDFSRIRAFHVPKQLAEEFGPQVQCQRLWLWAQRQNGTFRPGRPLSPREEKLPLYDPEQTQLRYVGMLFVKALSRPSDILPSLRSLAGFPTHEEIELYEEIKFEPVMCEAINIHDTFRYGQIQSGDIICYQKSPKPENRYPSINFFFQHVHDQKEVQRKVQALEEEVLVLKRQACLEKKKANMEYDELKLERDNAVRQVDELRDQNRHAILEFSLEDLEQATEHLSDVCKVGDTEYGRVYKGIIHKTTVAIKLSCSQSLFQQEVSILRKCRHPNIVSVVGVCSEASALVYEWLPNGSLEDFIVSTNNSPPLSWRNRAQIIGDVCCTLLFLHSNKPSALVHGDLRPGNILIDANYRSKLFNFGMSNLFLAPGTCPPNLTARLPYMDPEFLTTGELTPLSDIYSLGVIILRLLTGMPPLSIAKKVAAALETDTLHLMIDKSAGEWPYTQAKQLAILGLSCVEMTREKRPDLLTKVWKGIEPMVTRPFVPYFHSASEGSCAPAPAHFFCPISMEIMKDPQVASDGFTYEAEAIKHWLDLGNNRSPMTNLKLPNEDLVPNHALRSCIQEFLELQRQRGHIPDR
;
A
#
# COMPACT_ATOMS: atom_id res chain seq x y z
N MET A 1 72.70 32.43 -14.94
CA MET A 1 72.11 31.16 -14.47
C MET A 1 72.37 31.03 -12.98
N PRO A 2 71.40 31.41 -12.14
CA PRO A 2 71.24 30.87 -10.80
C PRO A 2 70.43 29.55 -10.87
N PRO A 3 70.61 28.64 -9.91
CA PRO A 3 70.11 27.27 -9.97
C PRO A 3 68.59 27.20 -9.80
N GLU A 4 67.95 26.25 -10.47
CA GLU A 4 66.55 25.90 -10.27
C GLU A 4 66.29 25.56 -8.80
N PRO A 5 65.19 26.02 -8.18
CA PRO A 5 64.78 25.53 -6.88
C PRO A 5 64.36 24.06 -7.02
N GLU A 6 64.96 23.18 -6.20
CA GLU A 6 64.54 21.79 -6.06
C GLU A 6 63.04 21.71 -5.75
N PRO A 7 62.30 20.75 -6.32
CA PRO A 7 60.87 20.61 -6.05
C PRO A 7 60.67 20.22 -4.59
N GLU A 8 59.82 20.97 -3.87
CA GLU A 8 59.32 20.55 -2.56
C GLU A 8 58.64 19.19 -2.71
N LEU A 9 59.25 18.15 -2.12
CA LEU A 9 58.63 16.84 -2.03
C LEU A 9 57.45 16.93 -1.05
N GLU A 10 56.23 16.92 -1.59
CA GLU A 10 55.04 16.57 -0.80
C GLU A 10 55.31 15.27 -0.02
N PRO A 11 54.86 15.16 1.25
CA PRO A 11 55.01 13.94 2.02
C PRO A 11 54.23 12.82 1.34
N ARG A 12 54.94 11.96 0.61
CA ARG A 12 54.35 10.80 -0.07
C ARG A 12 54.04 9.73 0.97
N LEU A 13 52.77 9.62 1.35
CA LEU A 13 52.26 8.56 2.20
C LEU A 13 52.51 7.19 1.55
N GLN A 14 53.06 6.28 2.32
CA GLN A 14 53.32 4.91 1.89
C GLN A 14 52.27 3.97 2.49
N ILE A 15 51.80 3.02 1.68
CA ILE A 15 50.60 2.23 1.97
C ILE A 15 50.97 0.79 2.32
N ILE A 16 50.50 0.30 3.48
CA ILE A 16 50.68 -1.08 3.93
C ILE A 16 49.33 -1.68 4.33
N LYS A 17 49.11 -2.95 3.95
CA LYS A 17 47.95 -3.74 4.37
C LYS A 17 48.27 -4.58 5.58
N VAL A 18 47.40 -4.53 6.58
CA VAL A 18 47.59 -5.26 7.84
C VAL A 18 46.55 -6.37 7.96
N VAL A 19 47.01 -7.55 8.36
CA VAL A 19 46.17 -8.74 8.53
C VAL A 19 46.41 -9.36 9.90
N ARG A 20 45.34 -9.62 10.66
CA ARG A 20 45.43 -10.20 12.00
C ARG A 20 45.60 -11.71 11.93
N GLU A 21 46.50 -12.24 12.75
CA GLU A 21 46.88 -13.67 12.74
C GLU A 21 45.69 -14.60 13.05
N ASP A 22 44.82 -14.21 13.99
CA ASP A 22 43.64 -15.00 14.39
C ASP A 22 42.55 -15.04 13.29
N ASP A 23 42.40 -13.94 12.55
CA ASP A 23 41.48 -13.82 11.41
C ASP A 23 41.96 -14.64 10.21
N LEU A 24 43.27 -14.71 10.02
CA LEU A 24 43.90 -15.52 8.98
C LEU A 24 43.74 -17.03 9.27
N ARG A 25 43.96 -17.46 10.52
CA ARG A 25 43.87 -18.87 10.94
C ARG A 25 42.45 -19.43 10.89
N SER A 26 41.43 -18.60 11.10
CA SER A 26 40.03 -19.03 11.03
C SER A 26 39.50 -19.19 9.60
N GLN A 27 40.18 -18.58 8.61
CA GLN A 27 39.71 -18.47 7.23
C GLN A 27 40.56 -19.25 6.21
N ILE A 28 41.83 -19.55 6.51
CA ILE A 28 42.70 -20.37 5.65
C ILE A 28 42.37 -21.86 5.80
N GLY A 29 42.12 -22.53 4.67
CA GLY A 29 42.03 -24.00 4.60
C GLY A 29 40.64 -24.63 4.84
N LYS A 30 39.61 -23.84 5.18
CA LYS A 30 38.21 -24.30 5.07
C LYS A 30 37.69 -24.04 3.65
N ASP A 31 36.97 -25.01 3.08
CA ASP A 31 36.32 -24.97 1.76
C ASP A 31 37.23 -24.63 0.55
N GLY A 32 38.50 -25.05 0.58
CA GLY A 32 39.40 -24.95 -0.59
C GLY A 32 39.85 -23.54 -0.94
N HIS A 33 39.97 -22.65 0.05
CA HIS A 33 40.33 -21.26 -0.16
C HIS A 33 41.83 -21.01 -0.03
N TYR A 34 42.43 -20.59 -1.14
CA TYR A 34 43.76 -19.97 -1.24
C TYR A 34 43.58 -18.61 -1.92
N PHE A 35 44.45 -17.64 -1.64
CA PHE A 35 44.33 -16.27 -2.15
C PHE A 35 45.56 -15.85 -2.95
N ASP A 36 45.33 -15.15 -4.08
CA ASP A 36 46.32 -14.35 -4.80
C ASP A 36 45.94 -12.85 -4.70
N LEU A 37 46.94 -11.97 -4.73
CA LEU A 37 46.81 -10.50 -4.65
C LEU A 37 46.43 -9.88 -6.00
N VAL A 38 45.43 -8.99 -6.02
CA VAL A 38 45.00 -8.23 -7.21
C VAL A 38 45.10 -6.73 -6.97
N ASP A 39 45.64 -5.99 -7.95
CA ASP A 39 45.72 -4.53 -8.01
C ASP A 39 44.42 -3.92 -8.58
N PHE A 40 43.76 -3.09 -7.79
CA PHE A 40 42.45 -2.50 -8.10
C PHE A 40 42.52 -1.21 -8.95
N SER A 41 43.71 -0.71 -9.28
CA SER A 41 43.88 0.57 -9.98
C SER A 41 43.63 0.53 -11.51
N ARG A 42 43.21 -0.61 -12.08
CA ARG A 42 42.93 -0.75 -13.53
C ARG A 42 41.46 -0.97 -13.92
N ILE A 43 40.50 -0.83 -13.02
CA ILE A 43 39.07 -0.88 -13.37
C ILE A 43 38.55 0.56 -13.55
N ARG A 44 38.35 1.01 -14.80
CA ARG A 44 37.63 2.26 -15.08
C ARG A 44 36.12 1.99 -15.16
N ALA A 45 35.37 2.83 -14.45
CA ALA A 45 33.93 2.83 -14.19
C ALA A 45 32.98 2.21 -15.24
N PHE A 46 31.95 1.50 -14.75
CA PHE A 46 30.67 1.33 -15.46
C PHE A 46 29.54 1.80 -14.53
N HIS A 47 28.64 2.64 -15.08
CA HIS A 47 27.46 3.16 -14.39
C HIS A 47 26.33 2.11 -14.33
N VAL A 48 25.60 2.08 -13.22
CA VAL A 48 24.24 1.53 -13.16
C VAL A 48 23.31 2.63 -12.58
N PRO A 49 22.16 2.94 -13.22
CA PRO A 49 21.26 4.01 -12.78
C PRO A 49 20.55 3.71 -11.44
N LYS A 50 20.19 4.80 -10.74
CA LYS A 50 19.26 4.86 -9.59
C LYS A 50 17.87 4.30 -9.97
N GLN A 51 17.66 3.00 -9.86
CA GLN A 51 16.34 2.35 -9.68
C GLN A 51 16.53 0.83 -9.64
N LEU A 52 16.91 0.26 -8.49
CA LEU A 52 16.63 -1.14 -8.13
C LEU A 52 17.05 -1.42 -6.67
N ALA A 53 16.04 -1.76 -5.87
CA ALA A 53 16.10 -2.46 -4.58
C ALA A 53 16.40 -1.63 -3.30
N GLU A 54 15.52 -0.67 -2.99
CA GLU A 54 14.83 -0.74 -1.69
C GLU A 54 13.78 -1.86 -1.79
N GLU A 55 14.12 -3.08 -1.38
CA GLU A 55 13.20 -4.11 -0.87
C GLU A 55 14.05 -5.35 -0.54
N PHE A 56 13.62 -6.13 0.46
CA PHE A 56 14.27 -7.30 1.07
C PHE A 56 15.21 -7.01 2.26
N GLY A 57 14.61 -6.76 3.43
CA GLY A 57 15.01 -7.53 4.61
C GLY A 57 14.08 -8.75 4.77
N PRO A 58 14.35 -9.74 5.65
CA PRO A 58 15.52 -9.97 6.51
C PRO A 58 16.27 -11.31 6.25
N GLN A 59 17.47 -11.42 6.83
CA GLN A 59 18.31 -12.62 7.12
C GLN A 59 18.28 -13.86 6.19
N VAL A 60 19.38 -14.11 5.45
CA VAL A 60 19.98 -15.47 5.30
C VAL A 60 21.51 -15.34 5.09
N GLN A 61 22.26 -16.31 5.61
CA GLN A 61 23.71 -16.51 5.52
C GLN A 61 24.22 -16.77 4.09
N CYS A 62 25.51 -16.41 3.86
CA CYS A 62 26.48 -16.93 2.87
C CYS A 62 26.72 -16.19 1.51
N GLN A 63 28.00 -15.79 1.35
CA GLN A 63 28.97 -16.03 0.24
C GLN A 63 28.91 -15.32 -1.15
N ARG A 64 30.09 -14.70 -1.45
CA ARG A 64 30.96 -14.72 -2.68
C ARG A 64 30.50 -14.24 -4.07
N LEU A 65 31.50 -13.71 -4.80
CA LEU A 65 31.49 -13.34 -6.23
C LEU A 65 32.65 -14.02 -7.01
N TRP A 66 32.46 -14.29 -8.31
CA TRP A 66 33.47 -14.78 -9.28
C TRP A 66 33.48 -13.94 -10.57
N LEU A 67 34.64 -13.85 -11.28
CA LEU A 67 34.92 -14.27 -12.68
C LEU A 67 35.95 -13.43 -13.48
N TRP A 68 36.55 -14.12 -14.48
CA TRP A 68 37.69 -13.80 -15.36
C TRP A 68 37.30 -13.23 -16.75
N ALA A 69 38.23 -12.64 -17.53
CA ALA A 69 38.23 -12.64 -19.03
C ALA A 69 39.56 -12.24 -19.75
N GLN A 70 39.70 -12.76 -20.98
CA GLN A 70 40.80 -12.81 -21.99
C GLN A 70 41.19 -11.49 -22.70
N ARG A 71 42.42 -11.36 -23.25
CA ARG A 71 42.77 -10.31 -24.27
C ARG A 71 43.80 -10.67 -25.37
N GLN A 72 43.95 -9.72 -26.29
CA GLN A 72 43.93 -9.79 -27.76
C GLN A 72 45.30 -9.82 -28.49
N ASN A 73 46.45 -10.02 -27.84
CA ASN A 73 47.76 -10.07 -28.50
C ASN A 73 48.41 -11.46 -28.54
N GLY A 74 47.67 -12.52 -28.23
CA GLY A 74 48.07 -13.89 -28.54
C GLY A 74 49.19 -14.51 -27.68
N THR A 75 49.54 -13.96 -26.51
CA THR A 75 50.59 -14.56 -25.66
C THR A 75 50.06 -15.28 -24.42
N PHE A 76 50.73 -16.39 -24.08
CA PHE A 76 50.39 -17.33 -23.01
C PHE A 76 51.17 -17.08 -21.70
N ARG A 77 50.54 -17.56 -20.62
CA ARG A 77 51.08 -17.78 -19.27
C ARG A 77 52.30 -18.73 -19.29
N PRO A 78 53.32 -18.57 -18.42
CA PRO A 78 54.23 -19.68 -18.13
C PRO A 78 53.48 -20.74 -17.32
N GLY A 79 53.49 -21.99 -17.78
CA GLY A 79 52.79 -23.13 -17.16
C GLY A 79 53.39 -23.63 -15.83
N ARG A 80 54.13 -22.79 -15.09
CA ARG A 80 54.74 -23.15 -13.80
C ARG A 80 54.94 -21.93 -12.89
N PRO A 81 55.09 -22.14 -11.57
CA PRO A 81 55.44 -21.08 -10.62
C PRO A 81 56.75 -20.38 -11.00
N LEU A 82 56.81 -19.06 -10.75
CA LEU A 82 58.05 -18.30 -10.83
C LEU A 82 59.04 -18.80 -9.78
N SER A 83 60.33 -18.72 -10.10
CA SER A 83 61.38 -19.12 -9.18
C SER A 83 61.69 -17.99 -8.17
N PRO A 84 62.23 -18.31 -6.98
CA PRO A 84 62.62 -17.32 -5.96
C PRO A 84 63.69 -16.30 -6.41
N ARG A 85 64.31 -16.50 -7.58
CA ARG A 85 65.23 -15.54 -8.21
C ARG A 85 64.48 -14.51 -9.06
N GLU A 86 63.37 -14.90 -9.69
CA GLU A 86 62.53 -14.02 -10.51
C GLU A 86 61.66 -13.11 -9.63
N GLU A 87 61.28 -13.56 -8.43
CA GLU A 87 60.62 -12.76 -7.39
C GLU A 87 61.51 -11.65 -6.78
N LYS A 88 62.83 -11.68 -7.05
CA LYS A 88 63.81 -10.75 -6.45
C LYS A 88 64.37 -9.71 -7.42
N LEU A 89 63.89 -9.66 -8.67
CA LEU A 89 64.29 -8.62 -9.62
C LEU A 89 63.53 -7.31 -9.32
N PRO A 90 64.22 -6.18 -9.09
CA PRO A 90 63.55 -4.89 -8.93
C PRO A 90 63.02 -4.42 -10.27
N LEU A 91 61.69 -4.34 -10.42
CA LEU A 91 61.02 -3.65 -11.52
C LEU A 91 60.97 -2.13 -11.24
N TYR A 92 62.12 -1.51 -10.96
CA TYR A 92 62.20 -0.06 -10.68
C TYR A 92 62.84 0.70 -11.85
N ASP A 93 62.06 1.62 -12.42
CA ASP A 93 62.52 2.77 -13.20
C ASP A 93 62.24 4.06 -12.38
N PRO A 94 63.26 4.90 -12.07
CA PRO A 94 63.11 6.14 -11.32
C PRO A 94 62.25 7.23 -11.95
N GLU A 95 61.98 7.19 -13.25
CA GLU A 95 61.40 8.34 -13.94
C GLU A 95 59.87 8.33 -14.04
N GLN A 96 59.20 7.24 -13.65
CA GLN A 96 57.75 7.10 -13.80
C GLN A 96 57.04 7.02 -12.45
N THR A 97 56.57 8.18 -11.98
CA THR A 97 55.79 8.38 -10.76
C THR A 97 54.50 7.54 -10.74
N GLN A 98 54.55 6.33 -10.15
CA GLN A 98 53.37 5.50 -9.84
C GLN A 98 53.42 5.00 -8.39
N LEU A 99 52.23 4.89 -7.79
CA LEU A 99 51.98 4.34 -6.44
C LEU A 99 52.57 2.94 -6.30
N ARG A 100 53.30 2.70 -5.21
CA ARG A 100 54.00 1.45 -4.95
C ARG A 100 53.37 0.68 -3.80
N TYR A 101 53.21 -0.62 -4.01
CA TYR A 101 52.99 -1.57 -2.94
C TYR A 101 54.24 -1.66 -2.05
N VAL A 102 54.09 -1.38 -0.76
CA VAL A 102 55.22 -1.33 0.18
C VAL A 102 55.34 -2.61 1.02
N GLY A 103 54.28 -3.40 1.15
CA GLY A 103 54.32 -4.71 1.79
C GLY A 103 53.04 -5.07 2.54
N MET A 104 53.06 -6.24 3.19
CA MET A 104 52.00 -6.72 4.09
C MET A 104 52.63 -7.17 5.40
N LEU A 105 52.00 -6.83 6.52
CA LEU A 105 52.48 -7.21 7.85
C LEU A 105 51.41 -7.96 8.64
N PHE A 106 51.81 -9.08 9.24
CA PHE A 106 50.95 -9.87 10.12
C PHE A 106 51.13 -9.43 11.57
N VAL A 107 50.01 -9.18 12.25
CA VAL A 107 50.01 -8.70 13.64
C VAL A 107 49.08 -9.53 14.50
N LYS A 108 49.38 -9.61 15.80
CA LYS A 108 48.48 -10.24 16.78
C LYS A 108 47.39 -9.26 17.18
N ALA A 109 46.15 -9.71 17.35
CA ALA A 109 45.03 -8.82 17.68
C ALA A 109 45.24 -8.05 19.01
N LEU A 110 45.98 -8.63 19.96
CA LEU A 110 46.31 -8.02 21.25
C LEU A 110 47.60 -7.17 21.23
N SER A 111 48.33 -7.13 20.11
CA SER A 111 49.52 -6.28 19.99
C SER A 111 49.17 -4.82 19.73
N ARG A 112 50.12 -3.93 19.96
CA ARG A 112 49.98 -2.48 19.75
C ARG A 112 50.65 -2.04 18.46
N PRO A 113 50.21 -0.95 17.81
CA PRO A 113 50.91 -0.39 16.66
C PRO A 113 52.36 0.01 16.96
N SER A 114 52.68 0.39 18.21
CA SER A 114 54.07 0.63 18.64
C SER A 114 55.00 -0.57 18.41
N ASP A 115 54.47 -1.78 18.52
CA ASP A 115 55.25 -3.03 18.48
C ASP A 115 55.71 -3.35 17.05
N ILE A 116 55.08 -2.75 16.04
CA ILE A 116 55.39 -2.97 14.63
C ILE A 116 56.20 -1.85 13.98
N LEU A 117 56.39 -0.71 14.67
CA LEU A 117 57.17 0.43 14.16
C LEU A 117 58.59 0.06 13.70
N PRO A 118 59.36 -0.83 14.38
CA PRO A 118 60.67 -1.25 13.89
C PRO A 118 60.60 -1.98 12.54
N SER A 119 59.60 -2.84 12.36
CA SER A 119 59.37 -3.57 11.11
C SER A 119 58.90 -2.63 10.00
N LEU A 120 58.06 -1.65 10.32
CA LEU A 120 57.61 -0.62 9.40
C LEU A 120 58.78 0.27 8.93
N ARG A 121 59.67 0.70 9.85
CA ARG A 121 60.91 1.42 9.49
C ARG A 121 61.75 0.62 8.51
N SER A 122 61.92 -0.67 8.77
CA SER A 122 62.69 -1.56 7.90
C SER A 122 62.05 -1.73 6.52
N LEU A 123 60.73 -1.86 6.43
CA LEU A 123 60.00 -1.99 5.16
C LEU A 123 59.96 -0.68 4.37
N ALA A 124 59.89 0.45 5.07
CA ALA A 124 59.92 1.80 4.52
C ALA A 124 61.32 2.25 4.05
N GLY A 125 62.37 1.54 4.46
CA GLY A 125 63.76 1.97 4.27
C GLY A 125 64.18 3.16 5.14
N PHE A 126 63.52 3.37 6.29
CA PHE A 126 63.84 4.45 7.23
C PHE A 126 64.88 4.02 8.29
N PRO A 127 65.69 4.95 8.81
CA PRO A 127 66.62 4.68 9.92
C PRO A 127 65.89 4.16 11.17
N THR A 128 66.55 3.32 11.97
CA THR A 128 65.97 2.64 13.14
C THR A 128 65.42 3.59 14.22
N HIS A 129 65.91 4.83 14.25
CA HIS A 129 65.55 5.87 15.22
C HIS A 129 64.61 6.95 14.67
N GLU A 130 64.13 6.81 13.43
CA GLU A 130 63.26 7.82 12.83
C GLU A 130 61.84 7.74 13.42
N GLU A 131 61.28 8.89 13.81
CA GLU A 131 59.90 8.99 14.27
C GLU A 131 58.94 8.92 13.08
N ILE A 132 57.96 8.03 13.19
CA ILE A 132 56.95 7.76 12.17
C ILE A 132 55.58 7.90 12.82
N GLU A 133 54.68 8.59 12.14
CA GLU A 133 53.27 8.70 12.50
C GLU A 133 52.44 7.75 11.64
N LEU A 134 51.41 7.14 12.25
CA LEU A 134 50.51 6.17 11.62
C LEU A 134 49.11 6.73 11.49
N TYR A 135 48.46 6.46 10.37
CA TYR A 135 47.11 6.94 10.05
C TYR A 135 46.28 5.84 9.39
N GLU A 136 44.98 5.84 9.62
CA GLU A 136 44.05 4.95 8.93
C GLU A 136 43.59 5.59 7.60
N GLU A 137 43.52 4.79 6.51
CA GLU A 137 43.02 5.27 5.22
C GLU A 137 41.48 5.29 5.19
N ILE A 138 40.87 6.47 4.98
CA ILE A 138 39.41 6.61 4.82
C ILE A 138 39.06 6.88 3.35
N LYS A 139 38.05 6.19 2.83
CA LYS A 139 37.53 6.35 1.47
C LYS A 139 36.53 7.52 1.36
N PHE A 140 36.91 8.53 0.56
CA PHE A 140 36.14 9.66 -0.01
C PHE A 140 35.77 10.88 0.89
N GLU A 141 35.69 12.04 0.21
CA GLU A 141 35.93 13.43 0.65
C GLU A 141 34.90 14.10 1.60
N PRO A 142 35.33 15.10 2.41
CA PRO A 142 36.68 15.67 2.52
C PRO A 142 37.59 14.86 3.45
N VAL A 143 38.88 14.79 3.10
CA VAL A 143 39.90 13.92 3.72
C VAL A 143 40.19 14.35 5.17
N MET A 144 39.83 13.49 6.12
CA MET A 144 40.32 13.54 7.50
C MET A 144 41.05 12.23 7.77
N CYS A 145 42.38 12.23 7.77
CA CYS A 145 43.18 11.08 8.20
C CYS A 145 43.20 11.04 9.72
N GLU A 146 42.52 10.05 10.33
CA GLU A 146 42.53 9.90 11.77
C GLU A 146 43.87 9.29 12.22
N ALA A 147 44.51 9.95 13.18
CA ALA A 147 45.80 9.49 13.71
C ALA A 147 45.59 8.23 14.54
N ILE A 148 46.35 7.18 14.23
CA ILE A 148 46.28 5.93 14.99
C ILE A 148 47.06 6.11 16.28
N ASN A 149 46.39 5.93 17.42
CA ASN A 149 47.08 5.90 18.71
C ASN A 149 47.97 4.67 18.80
N ILE A 150 49.28 4.89 18.83
CA ILE A 150 50.28 3.82 18.82
C ILE A 150 50.30 2.98 20.12
N HIS A 151 49.65 3.45 21.19
CA HIS A 151 49.64 2.79 22.49
C HIS A 151 48.41 1.90 22.74
N ASP A 152 47.38 1.99 21.90
CA ASP A 152 46.20 1.13 21.98
C ASP A 152 46.44 -0.21 21.29
N THR A 153 45.68 -1.24 21.65
CA THR A 153 45.78 -2.55 20.96
C THR A 153 45.00 -2.51 19.65
N PHE A 154 45.45 -3.24 18.62
CA PHE A 154 44.74 -3.32 17.32
C PHE A 154 43.28 -3.78 17.45
N ARG A 155 42.94 -4.57 18.47
CA ARG A 155 41.55 -4.97 18.76
C ARG A 155 40.68 -3.83 19.27
N TYR A 156 41.25 -2.89 20.03
CA TYR A 156 40.51 -1.79 20.65
C TYR A 156 40.40 -0.58 19.71
N GLY A 157 41.42 -0.34 18.88
CA GLY A 157 41.52 0.81 17.98
C GLY A 157 40.68 0.73 16.70
N GLN A 158 39.55 0.00 16.68
CA GLN A 158 38.64 -0.19 15.53
C GLN A 158 39.22 -0.79 14.23
N ILE A 159 40.55 -0.89 14.07
CA ILE A 159 41.24 -1.47 12.92
C ILE A 159 40.92 -2.96 12.74
N GLN A 160 40.39 -3.30 11.57
CA GLN A 160 39.99 -4.63 11.12
C GLN A 160 40.96 -5.23 10.09
N SER A 161 40.80 -6.53 9.82
CA SER A 161 41.62 -7.23 8.83
C SER A 161 41.28 -6.74 7.42
N GLY A 162 42.28 -6.26 6.68
CA GLY A 162 42.11 -5.69 5.35
C GLY A 162 42.11 -4.16 5.30
N ASP A 163 42.15 -3.50 6.45
CA ASP A 163 42.31 -2.05 6.54
C ASP A 163 43.71 -1.63 6.11
N ILE A 164 43.76 -0.40 5.60
CA ILE A 164 44.95 0.17 5.01
C ILE A 164 45.50 1.21 5.99
N ILE A 165 46.76 1.02 6.36
CA ILE A 165 47.48 1.94 7.24
C ILE A 165 48.49 2.71 6.40
N CYS A 166 48.40 4.02 6.52
CA CYS A 166 49.32 4.99 5.94
C CYS A 166 50.32 5.44 6.99
N TYR A 167 51.55 5.74 6.56
CA TYR A 167 52.58 6.25 7.46
C TYR A 167 53.43 7.33 6.81
N GLN A 168 53.96 8.24 7.62
CA GLN A 168 54.85 9.32 7.20
C GLN A 168 55.93 9.62 8.24
N LYS A 169 57.00 10.28 7.79
CA LYS A 169 58.06 10.83 8.64
C LYS A 169 57.55 12.06 9.37
N SER A 170 57.79 12.17 10.67
CA SER A 170 57.45 13.40 11.41
C SER A 170 58.28 14.59 10.87
N PRO A 171 57.66 15.69 10.43
CA PRO A 171 58.39 16.81 9.84
C PRO A 171 59.26 17.51 10.89
N LYS A 172 60.53 17.76 10.56
CA LYS A 172 61.42 18.60 11.40
C LYS A 172 61.08 20.08 11.19
N PRO A 173 61.08 20.91 12.24
CA PRO A 173 60.64 22.30 12.13
C PRO A 173 61.76 23.17 11.55
N GLU A 174 61.79 23.37 10.24
CA GLU A 174 62.56 24.47 9.64
C GLU A 174 61.68 25.35 8.74
N ASN A 175 61.61 26.62 9.14
CA ASN A 175 60.91 27.71 8.46
C ASN A 175 61.47 27.98 7.06
N ARG A 176 60.68 27.77 6.01
CA ARG A 176 60.81 28.50 4.73
C ARG A 176 59.44 28.78 4.12
N TYR A 177 59.35 29.95 3.48
CA TYR A 177 58.33 30.51 2.57
C TYR A 177 57.44 31.68 3.08
N PRO A 178 57.44 32.86 2.40
CA PRO A 178 56.68 34.05 2.81
C PRO A 178 55.17 34.01 2.52
N SER A 179 54.65 32.91 1.97
CA SER A 179 53.22 32.67 1.74
C SER A 179 52.51 32.02 2.94
N ILE A 180 53.26 31.69 4.00
CA ILE A 180 52.78 31.11 5.26
C ILE A 180 51.66 31.95 5.87
N ASN A 181 51.73 33.29 5.87
CA ASN A 181 50.66 34.10 6.44
C ASN A 181 49.35 33.99 5.64
N PHE A 182 49.40 33.93 4.30
CA PHE A 182 48.18 33.75 3.49
C PHE A 182 47.62 32.33 3.59
N PHE A 183 48.49 31.32 3.70
CA PHE A 183 48.08 29.93 3.93
C PHE A 183 47.53 29.72 5.35
N PHE A 184 48.19 30.23 6.39
CA PHE A 184 47.67 30.18 7.76
C PHE A 184 46.42 31.05 7.91
N GLN A 185 46.31 32.18 7.21
CA GLN A 185 45.07 32.96 7.14
C GLN A 185 43.98 32.13 6.46
N HIS A 186 44.25 31.52 5.31
CA HIS A 186 43.28 30.67 4.61
C HIS A 186 42.87 29.43 5.43
N VAL A 187 43.81 28.78 6.11
CA VAL A 187 43.56 27.64 7.02
C VAL A 187 42.83 28.11 8.28
N HIS A 188 43.12 29.31 8.79
CA HIS A 188 42.40 29.88 9.92
C HIS A 188 40.97 30.25 9.51
N ASP A 189 40.79 30.89 8.36
CA ASP A 189 39.50 31.23 7.77
C ASP A 189 38.69 29.96 7.47
N GLN A 190 39.31 28.91 6.93
CA GLN A 190 38.67 27.61 6.73
C GLN A 190 38.33 26.93 8.06
N LYS A 191 39.20 26.96 9.06
CA LYS A 191 38.89 26.44 10.41
C LYS A 191 37.76 27.23 11.08
N GLU A 192 37.70 28.53 10.84
CA GLU A 192 36.63 29.37 11.36
C GLU A 192 35.30 29.09 10.64
N VAL A 193 35.33 28.91 9.32
CA VAL A 193 34.18 28.44 8.53
C VAL A 193 33.75 27.05 9.00
N GLN A 194 34.68 26.11 9.22
CA GLN A 194 34.38 24.77 9.71
C GLN A 194 33.73 24.80 11.09
N ARG A 195 34.23 25.63 12.02
CA ARG A 195 33.61 25.82 13.34
C ARG A 195 32.21 26.43 13.23
N LYS A 196 32.01 27.39 12.33
CA LYS A 196 30.68 27.99 12.07
C LYS A 196 29.72 26.96 11.48
N VAL A 197 30.18 26.14 10.54
CA VAL A 197 29.39 25.04 9.96
C VAL A 197 29.02 24.03 11.03
N GLN A 198 29.98 23.59 11.86
CA GLN A 198 29.73 22.63 12.93
C GLN A 198 28.75 23.17 13.99
N ALA A 199 28.88 24.44 14.37
CA ALA A 199 27.93 25.10 15.27
C ALA A 199 26.52 25.20 14.66
N LEU A 200 26.42 25.54 13.36
CA LEU A 200 25.14 25.56 12.64
C LEU A 200 24.54 24.16 12.49
N GLU A 201 25.34 23.13 12.28
CA GLU A 201 24.89 21.74 12.21
C GLU A 201 24.33 21.25 13.54
N GLU A 202 24.97 21.60 14.66
CA GLU A 202 24.45 21.34 16.01
C GLU A 202 23.12 22.08 16.25
N GLU A 203 23.01 23.34 15.82
CA GLU A 203 21.78 24.12 15.94
C GLU A 203 20.64 23.53 15.09
N VAL A 204 20.92 23.11 13.85
CA VAL A 204 19.98 22.39 12.99
C VAL A 204 19.53 21.07 13.64
N LEU A 205 20.43 20.35 14.30
CA LEU A 205 20.09 19.11 15.00
C LEU A 205 19.14 19.37 16.19
N VAL A 206 19.35 20.45 16.94
CA VAL A 206 18.46 20.87 18.03
C VAL A 206 17.08 21.26 17.49
N LEU A 207 17.03 22.09 16.43
CA LEU A 207 15.78 22.50 15.79
C LEU A 207 15.01 21.29 15.22
N LYS A 208 15.70 20.32 14.60
CA LYS A 208 15.08 19.07 14.13
C LYS A 208 14.46 18.26 15.27
N ARG A 209 15.10 18.21 16.45
CA ARG A 209 14.55 17.52 17.63
C ARG A 209 13.32 18.23 18.17
N GLN A 210 13.35 19.56 18.22
CA GLN A 210 12.18 20.38 18.63
C GLN A 210 11.01 20.17 17.68
N ALA A 211 11.22 20.28 16.36
CA ALA A 211 10.19 20.03 15.35
C ALA A 211 9.62 18.60 15.42
N CYS A 212 10.45 17.59 15.72
CA CYS A 212 9.98 16.21 15.91
C CYS A 212 9.07 16.06 17.14
N LEU A 213 9.40 16.74 18.24
CA LEU A 213 8.59 16.75 19.46
C LEU A 213 7.26 17.50 19.25
N GLU A 214 7.29 18.64 18.57
CA GLU A 214 6.08 19.41 18.22
C GLU A 214 5.18 18.61 17.27
N LYS A 215 5.75 17.95 16.26
CA LYS A 215 5.00 17.05 15.37
C LYS A 215 4.35 15.89 16.14
N LYS A 216 5.05 15.31 17.12
CA LYS A 216 4.47 14.27 17.99
C LYS A 216 3.32 14.80 18.85
N LYS A 217 3.45 16.02 19.41
CA LYS A 217 2.38 16.66 20.17
C LYS A 217 1.15 16.94 19.30
N ALA A 218 1.35 17.53 18.13
CA ALA A 218 0.27 17.82 17.18
C ALA A 218 -0.44 16.54 16.70
N ASN A 219 0.29 15.45 16.48
CA ASN A 219 -0.31 14.16 16.14
C ASN A 219 -1.16 13.57 17.27
N MET A 220 -0.70 13.65 18.52
CA MET A 220 -1.48 13.18 19.67
C MET A 220 -2.76 14.02 19.86
N GLU A 221 -2.65 15.34 19.73
CA GLU A 221 -3.80 16.26 19.81
C GLU A 221 -4.79 16.02 18.66
N TYR A 222 -4.29 15.76 17.45
CA TYR A 222 -5.12 15.36 16.31
C TYR A 222 -5.83 14.03 16.55
N ASP A 223 -5.16 13.02 17.11
CA ASP A 223 -5.76 11.73 17.42
C ASP A 223 -6.84 11.85 18.52
N GLU A 224 -6.63 12.72 19.52
CA GLU A 224 -7.63 13.04 20.55
C GLU A 224 -8.85 13.75 19.96
N LEU A 225 -8.65 14.80 19.15
CA LEU A 225 -9.74 15.51 18.47
C LEU A 225 -10.50 14.62 17.49
N LYS A 226 -9.79 13.71 16.80
CA LYS A 226 -10.40 12.71 15.93
C LYS A 226 -11.27 11.75 16.72
N LEU A 227 -10.81 11.29 17.87
CA LEU A 227 -11.60 10.43 18.77
C LEU A 227 -12.83 11.17 19.29
N GLU A 228 -12.69 12.44 19.67
CA GLU A 228 -13.80 13.28 20.13
C GLU A 228 -14.84 13.51 19.01
N ARG A 229 -14.39 13.84 17.80
CA ARG A 229 -15.24 13.95 16.61
C ARG A 229 -15.97 12.63 16.32
N ASP A 230 -15.25 11.50 16.32
CA ASP A 230 -15.84 10.20 16.04
C ASP A 230 -16.88 9.80 17.10
N ASN A 231 -16.66 10.17 18.37
CA ASN A 231 -17.63 10.00 19.44
C ASN A 231 -18.85 10.94 19.27
N ALA A 232 -18.63 12.20 18.89
CA ALA A 232 -19.72 13.15 18.63
C ALA A 232 -20.57 12.73 17.43
N VAL A 233 -19.94 12.23 16.35
CA VAL A 233 -20.64 11.67 15.18
C VAL A 233 -21.48 10.46 15.59
N ARG A 234 -20.94 9.53 16.39
CA ARG A 234 -21.71 8.40 16.93
C ARG A 234 -22.91 8.87 17.74
N GLN A 235 -22.75 9.85 18.63
CA GLN A 235 -23.86 10.39 19.41
C GLN A 235 -24.92 11.06 18.53
N VAL A 236 -24.51 11.81 17.51
CA VAL A 236 -25.44 12.44 16.54
C VAL A 236 -26.16 11.39 15.70
N ASP A 237 -25.48 10.32 15.29
CA ASP A 237 -26.09 9.22 14.54
C ASP A 237 -27.04 8.40 15.43
N GLU A 238 -26.69 8.13 16.68
CA GLU A 238 -27.57 7.50 17.67
C GLU A 238 -28.84 8.33 17.92
N LEU A 239 -28.70 9.65 18.07
CA LEU A 239 -29.83 10.58 18.23
C LEU A 239 -30.67 10.72 16.96
N ARG A 240 -30.07 10.61 15.77
CA ARG A 240 -30.79 10.59 14.48
C ARG A 240 -31.51 9.27 14.24
N ASP A 241 -30.94 8.15 14.67
CA ASP A 241 -31.54 6.82 14.53
C ASP A 241 -32.72 6.61 15.49
N GLN A 242 -32.68 7.20 16.68
CA GLN A 242 -33.79 7.18 17.63
C GLN A 242 -35.07 7.84 17.10
N ASN A 243 -34.97 8.78 16.15
CA ASN A 243 -36.10 9.60 15.71
C ASN A 243 -36.59 9.31 14.27
N ARG A 244 -35.89 8.46 13.48
CA ARG A 244 -36.27 8.15 12.08
C ARG A 244 -36.79 6.73 11.83
N HIS A 245 -36.61 5.78 12.75
CA HIS A 245 -36.58 4.38 12.34
C HIS A 245 -37.20 3.34 13.28
N ALA A 246 -38.38 3.64 13.85
CA ALA A 246 -39.24 2.55 14.31
C ALA A 246 -39.63 1.71 13.09
N ILE A 247 -39.29 0.41 13.10
CA ILE A 247 -39.91 -0.56 12.18
C ILE A 247 -41.42 -0.43 12.42
N LEU A 248 -42.17 -0.06 11.38
CA LEU A 248 -43.60 0.16 11.52
C LEU A 248 -44.32 -1.17 11.78
N GLU A 249 -45.31 -1.17 12.67
CA GLU A 249 -46.22 -2.31 12.82
C GLU A 249 -47.42 -2.09 11.90
N PHE A 250 -47.69 -3.05 11.03
CA PHE A 250 -48.85 -3.08 10.12
C PHE A 250 -49.84 -4.15 10.57
N SER A 251 -51.13 -3.88 10.40
CA SER A 251 -52.19 -4.87 10.62
C SER A 251 -52.30 -5.83 9.43
N LEU A 252 -52.97 -6.97 9.62
CA LEU A 252 -53.29 -7.87 8.51
C LEU A 252 -54.15 -7.16 7.44
N GLU A 253 -55.08 -6.32 7.86
CA GLU A 253 -55.95 -5.55 6.97
C GLU A 253 -55.14 -4.62 6.05
N ASP A 254 -54.11 -3.95 6.57
CA ASP A 254 -53.21 -3.12 5.76
C ASP A 254 -52.55 -3.93 4.63
N LEU A 255 -52.12 -5.15 4.93
CA LEU A 255 -51.47 -6.02 3.96
C LEU A 255 -52.46 -6.56 2.92
N GLU A 256 -53.66 -6.95 3.34
CA GLU A 256 -54.72 -7.39 2.44
C GLU A 256 -55.15 -6.28 1.50
N GLN A 257 -55.37 -5.07 2.00
CA GLN A 257 -55.70 -3.91 1.16
C GLN A 257 -54.56 -3.59 0.17
N ALA A 258 -53.30 -3.66 0.62
CA ALA A 258 -52.14 -3.38 -0.22
C ALA A 258 -51.92 -4.41 -1.34
N THR A 259 -52.43 -5.62 -1.21
CA THR A 259 -52.18 -6.77 -2.11
C THR A 259 -53.44 -7.30 -2.80
N GLU A 260 -54.54 -6.54 -2.75
CA GLU A 260 -55.85 -6.97 -3.27
C GLU A 260 -56.28 -8.33 -2.69
N HIS A 261 -56.23 -8.45 -1.37
CA HIS A 261 -56.47 -9.67 -0.60
C HIS A 261 -55.52 -10.83 -0.96
N LEU A 262 -54.22 -10.54 -1.05
CA LEU A 262 -53.16 -11.51 -1.38
C LEU A 262 -53.43 -12.23 -2.71
N SER A 263 -53.92 -11.48 -3.71
CA SER A 263 -54.25 -12.03 -5.02
C SER A 263 -53.03 -12.62 -5.74
N ASP A 264 -53.27 -13.61 -6.60
CA ASP A 264 -52.21 -14.19 -7.44
C ASP A 264 -51.64 -13.18 -8.46
N VAL A 265 -52.36 -12.09 -8.76
CA VAL A 265 -51.88 -11.00 -9.64
C VAL A 265 -50.78 -10.19 -8.96
N CYS A 266 -50.89 -9.99 -7.65
CA CYS A 266 -49.88 -9.31 -6.84
C CYS A 266 -48.71 -10.24 -6.47
N LYS A 267 -48.82 -11.55 -6.73
CA LYS A 267 -47.80 -12.52 -6.36
C LYS A 267 -46.55 -12.36 -7.23
N VAL A 268 -45.41 -12.14 -6.57
CA VAL A 268 -44.10 -12.01 -7.22
C VAL A 268 -43.45 -13.38 -7.35
N GLY A 269 -43.53 -14.20 -6.30
CA GLY A 269 -42.97 -15.54 -6.31
C GLY A 269 -43.02 -16.23 -4.96
N ASP A 270 -42.80 -17.54 -5.00
CA ASP A 270 -42.64 -18.38 -3.82
C ASP A 270 -41.14 -18.64 -3.60
N THR A 271 -40.69 -18.40 -2.37
CA THR A 271 -39.34 -18.72 -1.90
C THR A 271 -39.41 -19.74 -0.78
N GLU A 272 -38.31 -20.40 -0.48
CA GLU A 272 -38.16 -21.27 0.69
C GLU A 272 -38.41 -20.55 2.01
N TYR A 273 -38.24 -19.22 2.03
CA TYR A 273 -38.44 -18.39 3.21
C TYR A 273 -39.87 -17.86 3.36
N GLY A 274 -40.68 -17.94 2.30
CA GLY A 274 -42.01 -17.34 2.30
C GLY A 274 -42.54 -17.02 0.91
N ARG A 275 -43.77 -16.52 0.88
CA ARG A 275 -44.44 -16.03 -0.32
C ARG A 275 -44.28 -14.52 -0.40
N VAL A 276 -43.90 -14.00 -1.57
CA VAL A 276 -43.67 -12.57 -1.77
C VAL A 276 -44.73 -11.99 -2.69
N TYR A 277 -45.32 -10.89 -2.25
CA TYR A 277 -46.32 -10.11 -2.96
C TYR A 277 -45.83 -8.69 -3.19
N LYS A 278 -46.20 -8.11 -4.34
CA LYS A 278 -46.04 -6.70 -4.62
C LYS A 278 -47.30 -5.99 -4.16
N GLY A 279 -47.14 -4.94 -3.36
CA GLY A 279 -48.27 -4.16 -2.86
C GLY A 279 -48.03 -2.66 -2.89
N ILE A 280 -49.07 -1.90 -2.55
CA ILE A 280 -48.99 -0.45 -2.40
C ILE A 280 -49.51 -0.07 -1.01
N ILE A 281 -48.62 0.41 -0.14
CA ILE A 281 -48.97 0.91 1.20
C ILE A 281 -48.72 2.42 1.20
N HIS A 282 -49.73 3.22 1.57
CA HIS A 282 -49.63 4.69 1.61
C HIS A 282 -49.02 5.30 0.32
N LYS A 283 -49.46 4.83 -0.86
CA LYS A 283 -48.95 5.21 -2.19
C LYS A 283 -47.48 4.85 -2.47
N THR A 284 -46.85 4.08 -1.60
CA THR A 284 -45.49 3.57 -1.79
C THR A 284 -45.55 2.13 -2.23
N THR A 285 -44.87 1.78 -3.32
CA THR A 285 -44.74 0.38 -3.74
C THR A 285 -43.81 -0.36 -2.79
N VAL A 286 -44.27 -1.51 -2.31
CA VAL A 286 -43.57 -2.34 -1.32
C VAL A 286 -43.54 -3.80 -1.75
N ALA A 287 -42.59 -4.55 -1.20
CA ALA A 287 -42.58 -6.02 -1.26
C ALA A 287 -43.02 -6.58 0.10
N ILE A 288 -44.08 -7.37 0.12
CA ILE A 288 -44.65 -7.99 1.32
C ILE A 288 -44.31 -9.48 1.30
N LYS A 289 -43.46 -9.92 2.23
CA LYS A 289 -43.05 -11.32 2.39
C LYS A 289 -43.81 -11.95 3.54
N LEU A 290 -44.68 -12.92 3.24
CA LEU A 290 -45.31 -13.79 4.23
C LEU A 290 -44.34 -14.93 4.58
N SER A 291 -43.84 -14.97 5.82
CA SER A 291 -42.83 -15.96 6.22
C SER A 291 -43.42 -17.38 6.28
N CYS A 292 -42.63 -18.38 5.89
CA CYS A 292 -43.04 -19.80 5.95
C CYS A 292 -43.31 -20.29 7.39
N SER A 293 -42.66 -19.71 8.39
CA SER A 293 -42.87 -20.05 9.80
C SER A 293 -42.68 -18.83 10.70
N GLN A 294 -43.32 -18.88 11.86
CA GLN A 294 -43.16 -17.86 12.91
C GLN A 294 -41.70 -17.76 13.39
N SER A 295 -40.96 -18.89 13.45
CA SER A 295 -39.56 -18.90 13.88
C SER A 295 -38.64 -18.15 12.91
N LEU A 296 -38.86 -18.31 11.60
CA LEU A 296 -38.12 -17.59 10.57
C LEU A 296 -38.42 -16.11 10.60
N PHE A 297 -39.69 -15.76 10.75
CA PHE A 297 -40.10 -14.37 10.91
C PHE A 297 -39.40 -13.71 12.10
N GLN A 298 -39.43 -14.33 13.28
CA GLN A 298 -38.79 -13.78 14.48
C GLN A 298 -37.26 -13.67 14.33
N GLN A 299 -36.63 -14.67 13.70
CA GLN A 299 -35.21 -14.64 13.40
C GLN A 299 -34.85 -13.48 12.47
N GLU A 300 -35.57 -13.32 11.36
CA GLU A 300 -35.34 -12.25 10.38
C GLU A 300 -35.56 -10.86 10.99
N VAL A 301 -36.64 -10.67 11.75
CA VAL A 301 -36.89 -9.43 12.51
C VAL A 301 -35.74 -9.12 13.47
N SER A 302 -35.25 -10.12 14.20
CA SER A 302 -34.17 -9.92 15.18
C SER A 302 -32.85 -9.48 14.54
N ILE A 303 -32.58 -9.95 13.32
CA ILE A 303 -31.39 -9.61 12.53
C ILE A 303 -31.54 -8.21 11.94
N LEU A 304 -32.67 -7.93 11.30
CA LEU A 304 -32.93 -6.64 10.62
C LEU A 304 -32.98 -5.45 11.60
N ARG A 305 -33.33 -5.69 12.87
CA ARG A 305 -33.24 -4.65 13.92
C ARG A 305 -31.81 -4.21 14.23
N LYS A 306 -30.82 -5.06 13.94
CA LYS A 306 -29.40 -4.82 14.28
C LYS A 306 -28.55 -4.43 13.07
N CYS A 307 -29.00 -4.76 11.87
CA CYS A 307 -28.22 -4.62 10.64
C CYS A 307 -28.90 -3.66 9.67
N ARG A 308 -28.26 -2.51 9.42
CA ARG A 308 -28.65 -1.57 8.37
C ARG A 308 -27.44 -1.17 7.56
N HIS A 309 -27.56 -1.29 6.24
CA HIS A 309 -26.50 -0.95 5.30
C HIS A 309 -27.13 -0.55 3.96
N PRO A 310 -26.56 0.41 3.20
CA PRO A 310 -27.13 0.84 1.92
C PRO A 310 -27.28 -0.27 0.88
N ASN A 311 -26.42 -1.30 0.97
CA ASN A 311 -26.47 -2.49 0.13
C ASN A 311 -27.17 -3.68 0.80
N ILE A 312 -28.01 -3.44 1.81
CA ILE A 312 -28.96 -4.42 2.36
C ILE A 312 -30.38 -3.93 2.05
N VAL A 313 -31.29 -4.83 1.73
CA VAL A 313 -32.70 -4.48 1.46
C VAL A 313 -33.33 -3.91 2.73
N SER A 314 -33.90 -2.71 2.62
CA SER A 314 -34.48 -1.99 3.76
C SER A 314 -35.83 -2.58 4.15
N VAL A 315 -35.98 -2.86 5.44
CA VAL A 315 -37.28 -3.19 6.04
C VAL A 315 -38.03 -1.90 6.38
N VAL A 316 -39.26 -1.79 5.91
CA VAL A 316 -40.19 -0.69 6.17
C VAL A 316 -41.00 -0.99 7.44
N GLY A 317 -41.47 -2.23 7.58
CA GLY A 317 -42.29 -2.64 8.71
C GLY A 317 -42.50 -4.14 8.82
N VAL A 318 -43.25 -4.53 9.83
CA VAL A 318 -43.60 -5.91 10.16
C VAL A 318 -45.09 -6.01 10.43
N CYS A 319 -45.66 -7.19 10.24
CA CYS A 319 -47.00 -7.54 10.68
C CYS A 319 -46.92 -8.85 11.45
N SER A 320 -47.02 -8.76 12.77
CA SER A 320 -46.91 -9.92 13.65
C SER A 320 -48.06 -10.92 13.47
N GLU A 321 -49.27 -10.44 13.17
CA GLU A 321 -50.48 -11.27 12.95
C GLU A 321 -50.31 -12.25 11.77
N ALA A 322 -49.68 -11.77 10.69
CA ALA A 322 -49.48 -12.54 9.47
C ALA A 322 -48.08 -13.17 9.35
N SER A 323 -47.20 -12.97 10.35
CA SER A 323 -45.76 -13.28 10.24
C SER A 323 -45.12 -12.69 8.97
N ALA A 324 -45.43 -11.42 8.68
CA ALA A 324 -45.08 -10.80 7.42
C ALA A 324 -44.09 -9.62 7.59
N LEU A 325 -43.19 -9.49 6.62
CA LEU A 325 -42.21 -8.41 6.55
C LEU A 325 -42.49 -7.54 5.32
N VAL A 326 -42.47 -6.21 5.51
CA VAL A 326 -42.68 -5.23 4.46
C VAL A 326 -41.32 -4.60 4.12
N TYR A 327 -40.87 -4.78 2.89
CA TYR A 327 -39.60 -4.25 2.37
C TYR A 327 -39.82 -3.15 1.34
N GLU A 328 -38.77 -2.38 1.09
CA GLU A 328 -38.69 -1.54 -0.10
C GLU A 328 -38.85 -2.38 -1.38
N TRP A 329 -39.55 -1.83 -2.39
CA TRP A 329 -39.68 -2.48 -3.69
C TRP A 329 -38.46 -2.20 -4.57
N LEU A 330 -37.83 -3.25 -5.09
CA LEU A 330 -36.69 -3.15 -6.03
C LEU A 330 -37.14 -3.57 -7.43
N PRO A 331 -37.27 -2.61 -8.38
CA PRO A 331 -37.99 -2.84 -9.64
C PRO A 331 -37.23 -3.71 -10.64
N ASN A 332 -35.91 -3.85 -10.51
CA ASN A 332 -35.09 -4.59 -11.46
C ASN A 332 -34.93 -6.08 -11.10
N GLY A 333 -35.62 -6.56 -10.05
CA GLY A 333 -35.61 -7.98 -9.70
C GLY A 333 -34.27 -8.46 -9.14
N SER A 334 -33.98 -9.75 -9.32
CA SER A 334 -32.77 -10.39 -8.80
C SER A 334 -31.62 -10.40 -9.80
N LEU A 335 -30.39 -10.55 -9.32
CA LEU A 335 -29.22 -10.72 -10.18
C LEU A 335 -29.29 -12.01 -11.01
N GLU A 336 -29.97 -13.05 -10.51
CA GLU A 336 -30.22 -14.27 -11.28
C GLU A 336 -31.00 -13.97 -12.56
N ASP A 337 -31.96 -13.03 -12.49
CA ASP A 337 -32.78 -12.68 -13.65
C ASP A 337 -31.95 -12.05 -14.78
N PHE A 338 -30.95 -11.24 -14.42
CA PHE A 338 -30.00 -10.68 -15.38
C PHE A 338 -29.03 -11.71 -15.96
N ILE A 339 -28.60 -12.70 -15.18
CA ILE A 339 -27.66 -13.72 -15.66
C ILE A 339 -28.35 -14.71 -16.60
N VAL A 340 -29.58 -15.12 -16.27
CA VAL A 340 -30.37 -16.07 -17.09
C VAL A 340 -31.11 -15.33 -18.22
N SER A 341 -31.12 -13.99 -18.20
CA SER A 341 -31.89 -13.14 -19.12
C SER A 341 -33.39 -13.45 -19.08
N THR A 342 -33.92 -13.79 -17.90
CA THR A 342 -35.36 -13.91 -17.69
C THR A 342 -36.01 -12.51 -17.77
N ASN A 343 -37.25 -12.46 -18.24
CA ASN A 343 -38.06 -11.23 -18.35
C ASN A 343 -37.56 -10.16 -19.35
N ASN A 344 -36.81 -10.54 -20.39
CA ASN A 344 -36.26 -9.60 -21.40
C ASN A 344 -35.37 -8.49 -20.79
N SER A 345 -34.79 -8.75 -19.62
CA SER A 345 -33.88 -7.79 -18.97
C SER A 345 -32.63 -7.60 -19.82
N PRO A 346 -32.21 -6.34 -20.12
CA PRO A 346 -30.99 -6.11 -20.87
C PRO A 346 -29.78 -6.65 -20.09
N PRO A 347 -28.77 -7.20 -20.77
CA PRO A 347 -27.58 -7.73 -20.09
C PRO A 347 -26.85 -6.61 -19.34
N LEU A 348 -26.37 -6.93 -18.14
CA LEU A 348 -25.59 -5.99 -17.34
C LEU A 348 -24.24 -5.73 -17.99
N SER A 349 -23.88 -4.46 -18.14
CA SER A 349 -22.54 -4.05 -18.56
C SER A 349 -21.47 -4.53 -17.57
N TRP A 350 -20.24 -4.70 -18.03
CA TRP A 350 -19.13 -5.11 -17.18
C TRP A 350 -18.93 -4.18 -15.96
N ARG A 351 -19.17 -2.87 -16.12
CA ARG A 351 -19.08 -1.89 -15.03
C ARG A 351 -20.13 -2.15 -13.96
N ASN A 352 -21.37 -2.43 -14.36
CA ASN A 352 -22.43 -2.78 -13.42
C ASN A 352 -22.11 -4.10 -12.71
N ARG A 353 -21.59 -5.10 -13.43
CA ARG A 353 -21.16 -6.38 -12.83
C ARG A 353 -20.04 -6.18 -11.80
N ALA A 354 -19.02 -5.39 -12.12
CA ALA A 354 -17.95 -5.05 -11.18
C ALA A 354 -18.48 -4.27 -9.96
N GLN A 355 -19.41 -3.33 -10.18
CA GLN A 355 -20.05 -2.57 -9.10
C GLN A 355 -20.86 -3.48 -8.16
N ILE A 356 -21.61 -4.43 -8.70
CA ILE A 356 -22.39 -5.41 -7.94
C ILE A 356 -21.45 -6.29 -7.08
N ILE A 357 -20.34 -6.76 -7.65
CA ILE A 357 -19.33 -7.51 -6.90
C ILE A 357 -18.80 -6.66 -5.73
N GLY A 358 -18.50 -5.38 -5.98
CA GLY A 358 -18.06 -4.44 -4.94
C GLY A 358 -19.10 -4.24 -3.83
N ASP A 359 -20.36 -3.99 -4.21
CA ASP A 359 -21.48 -3.80 -3.29
C ASP A 359 -21.70 -5.03 -2.38
N VAL A 360 -21.58 -6.24 -2.94
CA VAL A 360 -21.63 -7.49 -2.17
C VAL A 360 -20.44 -7.57 -1.21
N CYS A 361 -19.22 -7.23 -1.64
CA CYS A 361 -18.06 -7.22 -0.76
C CYS A 361 -18.24 -6.24 0.41
N CYS A 362 -18.69 -5.01 0.16
CA CYS A 362 -18.96 -4.03 1.22
C CYS A 362 -19.98 -4.56 2.23
N THR A 363 -21.05 -5.21 1.73
CA THR A 363 -22.07 -5.79 2.59
C THR A 363 -21.54 -6.95 3.43
N LEU A 364 -20.77 -7.85 2.84
CA LEU A 364 -20.18 -8.97 3.58
C LEU A 364 -19.17 -8.49 4.64
N LEU A 365 -18.34 -7.50 4.32
CA LEU A 365 -17.45 -6.87 5.30
C LEU A 365 -18.23 -6.31 6.49
N PHE A 366 -19.34 -5.61 6.22
CA PHE A 366 -20.25 -5.13 7.26
C PHE A 366 -20.80 -6.28 8.11
N LEU A 367 -21.39 -7.30 7.48
CA LEU A 367 -21.97 -8.45 8.18
C LEU A 367 -20.93 -9.18 9.04
N HIS A 368 -19.75 -9.47 8.49
CA HIS A 368 -18.66 -10.19 9.17
C HIS A 368 -18.03 -9.38 10.30
N SER A 369 -18.13 -8.05 10.29
CA SER A 369 -17.61 -7.17 11.34
C SER A 369 -18.49 -7.11 12.61
N ASN A 370 -19.69 -7.69 12.58
CA ASN A 370 -20.62 -7.68 13.71
C ASN A 370 -20.06 -8.41 14.95
N LYS A 371 -20.39 -7.91 16.14
CA LYS A 371 -19.97 -8.46 17.45
C LYS A 371 -21.20 -8.86 18.29
N PRO A 372 -21.11 -9.87 19.18
CA PRO A 372 -19.91 -10.61 19.60
C PRO A 372 -19.44 -11.69 18.61
N SER A 373 -20.27 -12.10 17.65
CA SER A 373 -19.93 -13.06 16.61
C SER A 373 -20.25 -12.48 15.23
N ALA A 374 -19.37 -12.76 14.25
CA ALA A 374 -19.58 -12.40 12.86
C ALA A 374 -20.91 -12.95 12.35
N LEU A 375 -21.72 -12.10 11.70
CA LEU A 375 -22.96 -12.55 11.08
C LEU A 375 -22.63 -13.09 9.68
N VAL A 376 -22.72 -14.41 9.52
CA VAL A 376 -22.51 -15.05 8.21
C VAL A 376 -23.81 -15.01 7.40
N HIS A 377 -23.73 -14.66 6.12
CA HIS A 377 -24.89 -14.65 5.24
C HIS A 377 -25.47 -16.06 5.08
N GLY A 378 -24.64 -17.03 4.72
CA GLY A 378 -24.96 -18.46 4.71
C GLY A 378 -25.77 -18.96 3.51
N ASP A 379 -26.46 -18.07 2.80
CA ASP A 379 -27.13 -18.37 1.52
C ASP A 379 -26.82 -17.34 0.43
N LEU A 380 -25.54 -17.01 0.23
CA LEU A 380 -25.17 -15.98 -0.74
C LEU A 380 -25.26 -16.57 -2.16
N ARG A 381 -26.15 -16.01 -2.99
CA ARG A 381 -26.39 -16.45 -4.36
C ARG A 381 -27.07 -15.33 -5.17
N PRO A 382 -27.02 -15.35 -6.52
CA PRO A 382 -27.57 -14.25 -7.31
C PRO A 382 -29.07 -14.02 -7.11
N GLY A 383 -29.84 -15.06 -6.78
CA GLY A 383 -31.27 -14.91 -6.43
C GLY A 383 -31.54 -14.11 -5.14
N ASN A 384 -30.55 -14.00 -4.24
CA ASN A 384 -30.64 -13.20 -3.01
C ASN A 384 -29.95 -11.83 -3.14
N ILE A 385 -29.53 -11.46 -4.34
CA ILE A 385 -28.95 -10.14 -4.65
C ILE A 385 -29.97 -9.40 -5.52
N LEU A 386 -30.67 -8.44 -4.93
CA LEU A 386 -31.68 -7.65 -5.64
C LEU A 386 -31.05 -6.39 -6.23
N ILE A 387 -31.57 -5.94 -7.37
CA ILE A 387 -31.06 -4.79 -8.11
C ILE A 387 -32.04 -3.63 -8.00
N ASP A 388 -31.54 -2.47 -7.57
CA ASP A 388 -32.35 -1.26 -7.48
C ASP A 388 -32.47 -0.54 -8.85
N ALA A 389 -33.27 0.52 -8.90
CA ALA A 389 -33.48 1.31 -10.11
C ALA A 389 -32.20 1.94 -10.70
N ASN A 390 -31.15 2.10 -9.89
CA ASN A 390 -29.86 2.67 -10.27
C ASN A 390 -28.81 1.60 -10.60
N TYR A 391 -29.22 0.33 -10.73
CA TYR A 391 -28.33 -0.82 -10.95
C TYR A 391 -27.30 -1.04 -9.83
N ARG A 392 -27.63 -0.62 -8.59
CA ARG A 392 -26.90 -1.01 -7.38
C ARG A 392 -27.50 -2.28 -6.80
N SER A 393 -26.67 -3.09 -6.16
CA SER A 393 -27.15 -4.31 -5.54
C SER A 393 -27.45 -4.13 -4.06
N LYS A 394 -28.54 -4.77 -3.63
CA LYS A 394 -28.93 -4.91 -2.23
C LYS A 394 -29.08 -6.39 -1.88
N LEU A 395 -28.45 -6.80 -0.80
CA LEU A 395 -28.42 -8.17 -0.32
C LEU A 395 -29.67 -8.47 0.53
N PHE A 396 -30.23 -9.66 0.34
CA PHE A 396 -31.47 -10.11 0.95
C PHE A 396 -31.31 -11.47 1.64
N ASN A 397 -32.21 -11.82 2.58
CA ASN A 397 -32.26 -13.13 3.25
C ASN A 397 -30.97 -13.57 4.00
N PHE A 398 -30.22 -12.64 4.58
CA PHE A 398 -28.98 -12.95 5.30
C PHE A 398 -29.23 -13.50 6.71
N GLY A 399 -28.35 -14.41 7.16
CA GLY A 399 -28.42 -14.98 8.51
C GLY A 399 -29.57 -15.97 8.72
N MET A 400 -30.16 -16.49 7.63
CA MET A 400 -31.29 -17.43 7.62
C MET A 400 -30.85 -18.90 7.46
N SER A 401 -29.62 -19.23 7.85
CA SER A 401 -28.98 -20.53 7.62
C SER A 401 -29.54 -21.69 8.45
N ASN A 402 -30.34 -21.41 9.48
CA ASN A 402 -30.95 -22.42 10.36
C ASN A 402 -31.94 -23.36 9.64
N LEU A 403 -32.51 -22.94 8.50
CA LEU A 403 -33.34 -23.79 7.64
C LEU A 403 -32.60 -25.03 7.13
N PHE A 404 -31.27 -24.96 7.04
CA PHE A 404 -30.45 -26.00 6.39
C PHE A 404 -29.80 -26.96 7.39
N LEU A 405 -29.74 -26.58 8.66
CA LEU A 405 -29.18 -27.39 9.74
C LEU A 405 -30.23 -28.28 10.41
N ALA A 406 -31.51 -28.12 10.07
CA ALA A 406 -32.61 -28.91 10.64
C ALA A 406 -32.66 -30.32 10.00
N PRO A 407 -32.47 -31.40 10.78
CA PRO A 407 -32.51 -32.76 10.26
C PRO A 407 -33.89 -33.10 9.68
N GLY A 408 -33.92 -33.73 8.50
CA GLY A 408 -35.14 -34.31 7.92
C GLY A 408 -35.98 -33.38 7.03
N THR A 409 -35.56 -32.14 6.82
CA THR A 409 -36.18 -31.23 5.82
C THR A 409 -35.27 -31.11 4.60
N CYS A 410 -35.70 -31.63 3.44
CA CYS A 410 -35.06 -31.29 2.18
C CYS A 410 -35.48 -29.86 1.84
N PRO A 411 -34.56 -28.88 1.79
CA PRO A 411 -34.92 -27.52 1.41
C PRO A 411 -35.42 -27.53 -0.04
N PRO A 412 -36.52 -26.82 -0.36
CA PRO A 412 -36.88 -26.61 -1.75
C PRO A 412 -35.72 -25.94 -2.50
N ASN A 413 -35.54 -26.29 -3.78
CA ASN A 413 -34.50 -25.74 -4.66
C ASN A 413 -33.03 -26.01 -4.26
N LEU A 414 -32.75 -27.09 -3.52
CA LEU A 414 -31.40 -27.51 -3.13
C LEU A 414 -30.42 -27.55 -4.32
N THR A 415 -30.86 -28.07 -5.47
CA THR A 415 -30.06 -28.16 -6.70
C THR A 415 -29.53 -26.80 -7.19
N ALA A 416 -30.31 -25.72 -7.03
CA ALA A 416 -29.90 -24.38 -7.44
C ALA A 416 -28.94 -23.72 -6.42
N ARG A 417 -28.92 -24.20 -5.18
CA ARG A 417 -28.07 -23.69 -4.09
C ARG A 417 -26.72 -24.40 -4.02
N LEU A 418 -26.71 -25.72 -4.21
CA LEU A 418 -25.51 -26.56 -4.07
C LEU A 418 -24.25 -25.99 -4.73
N PRO A 419 -24.30 -25.37 -5.93
CA PRO A 419 -23.09 -24.84 -6.55
C PRO A 419 -22.44 -23.66 -5.80
N TYR A 420 -23.17 -22.97 -4.92
CA TYR A 420 -22.69 -21.86 -4.10
C TYR A 420 -22.34 -22.28 -2.67
N MET A 421 -22.70 -23.49 -2.26
CA MET A 421 -22.46 -23.94 -0.89
C MET A 421 -21.00 -24.32 -0.70
N ASP A 422 -20.42 -23.82 0.39
CA ASP A 422 -19.08 -24.16 0.81
C ASP A 422 -18.93 -25.69 0.98
N PRO A 423 -18.02 -26.35 0.26
CA PRO A 423 -17.84 -27.79 0.33
C PRO A 423 -17.45 -28.28 1.73
N GLU A 424 -16.73 -27.47 2.51
CA GLU A 424 -16.43 -27.80 3.89
C GLU A 424 -17.65 -27.65 4.78
N PHE A 425 -18.52 -26.67 4.54
CA PHE A 425 -19.78 -26.55 5.29
C PHE A 425 -20.68 -27.77 5.08
N LEU A 426 -20.74 -28.28 3.85
CA LEU A 426 -21.47 -29.52 3.54
C LEU A 426 -20.90 -30.74 4.27
N THR A 427 -19.63 -30.71 4.66
CA THR A 427 -18.94 -31.82 5.33
C THR A 427 -18.97 -31.68 6.85
N THR A 428 -18.70 -30.48 7.37
CA THR A 428 -18.53 -30.20 8.81
C THR A 428 -19.81 -29.72 9.47
N GLY A 429 -20.77 -29.18 8.71
CA GLY A 429 -21.95 -28.49 9.22
C GLY A 429 -21.66 -27.13 9.86
N GLU A 430 -20.40 -26.68 9.86
CA GLU A 430 -20.00 -25.43 10.49
C GLU A 430 -20.01 -24.28 9.50
N LEU A 431 -20.83 -23.25 9.76
CA LEU A 431 -20.93 -22.08 8.90
C LEU A 431 -19.96 -20.97 9.36
N THR A 432 -19.14 -20.44 8.45
CA THR A 432 -18.10 -19.44 8.75
C THR A 432 -18.12 -18.29 7.75
N PRO A 433 -17.51 -17.12 8.04
CA PRO A 433 -17.33 -16.04 7.06
C PRO A 433 -16.69 -16.52 5.74
N LEU A 434 -15.78 -17.49 5.80
CA LEU A 434 -15.13 -18.09 4.62
C LEU A 434 -16.09 -18.89 3.74
N SER A 435 -17.25 -19.29 4.25
CA SER A 435 -18.32 -19.91 3.47
C SER A 435 -18.99 -18.90 2.52
N ASP A 436 -19.15 -17.64 2.96
CA ASP A 436 -19.63 -16.56 2.10
C ASP A 436 -18.59 -16.19 1.03
N ILE A 437 -17.30 -16.29 1.34
CA ILE A 437 -16.21 -16.04 0.36
C ILE A 437 -16.26 -17.06 -0.77
N TYR A 438 -16.50 -18.34 -0.47
CA TYR A 438 -16.72 -19.36 -1.50
C TYR A 438 -17.89 -18.99 -2.41
N SER A 439 -19.02 -18.65 -1.80
CA SER A 439 -20.24 -18.25 -2.52
C SER A 439 -20.00 -17.04 -3.43
N LEU A 440 -19.30 -16.02 -2.92
CA LEU A 440 -18.88 -14.84 -3.67
C LEU A 440 -17.97 -15.20 -4.85
N GLY A 441 -17.03 -16.13 -4.67
CA GLY A 441 -16.15 -16.60 -5.73
C GLY A 441 -16.92 -17.18 -6.92
N VAL A 442 -17.93 -18.02 -6.64
CA VAL A 442 -18.80 -18.57 -7.69
C VAL A 442 -19.57 -17.46 -8.41
N ILE A 443 -20.08 -16.47 -7.68
CA ILE A 443 -20.79 -15.31 -8.24
C ILE A 443 -19.86 -14.49 -9.15
N ILE A 444 -18.62 -14.22 -8.72
CA ILE A 444 -17.62 -13.51 -9.54
C ILE A 444 -17.40 -14.24 -10.87
N LEU A 445 -17.19 -15.56 -10.82
CA LEU A 445 -16.96 -16.36 -12.02
C LEU A 445 -18.19 -16.38 -12.95
N ARG A 446 -19.40 -16.43 -12.39
CA ARG A 446 -20.64 -16.33 -13.19
C ARG A 446 -20.79 -14.96 -13.83
N LEU A 447 -20.55 -13.88 -13.11
CA LEU A 447 -20.64 -12.53 -13.67
C LEU A 447 -19.59 -12.27 -14.74
N LEU A 448 -18.42 -12.90 -14.65
CA LEU A 448 -17.39 -12.78 -15.67
C LEU A 448 -17.73 -13.53 -16.96
N THR A 449 -18.29 -14.73 -16.85
CA THR A 449 -18.43 -15.67 -17.98
C THR A 449 -19.87 -15.84 -18.49
N GLY A 450 -20.88 -15.45 -17.72
CA GLY A 450 -22.29 -15.70 -18.01
C GLY A 450 -22.68 -17.18 -17.94
N MET A 451 -21.77 -18.07 -17.52
CA MET A 451 -21.98 -19.51 -17.56
C MET A 451 -22.75 -20.03 -16.33
N PRO A 452 -23.37 -21.22 -16.43
CA PRO A 452 -23.92 -21.92 -15.28
C PRO A 452 -22.84 -22.19 -14.20
N PRO A 453 -23.19 -22.15 -12.90
CA PRO A 453 -22.21 -22.26 -11.82
C PRO A 453 -21.51 -23.63 -11.74
N LEU A 454 -22.19 -24.70 -12.16
CA LEU A 454 -21.62 -26.04 -12.06
C LEU A 454 -20.40 -26.16 -12.98
N SER A 455 -19.26 -26.62 -12.43
CA SER A 455 -17.97 -26.77 -13.12
C SER A 455 -17.31 -25.47 -13.63
N ILE A 456 -17.87 -24.30 -13.31
CA ILE A 456 -17.37 -23.00 -13.81
C ILE A 456 -15.90 -22.77 -13.41
N ALA A 457 -15.55 -23.07 -12.17
CA ALA A 457 -14.19 -22.94 -11.66
C ALA A 457 -13.19 -23.80 -12.44
N LYS A 458 -13.53 -25.07 -12.73
CA LYS A 458 -12.68 -25.97 -13.50
C LYS A 458 -12.45 -25.45 -14.92
N LYS A 459 -13.50 -24.95 -15.57
CA LYS A 459 -13.41 -24.41 -16.93
C LYS A 459 -12.56 -23.13 -16.99
N VAL A 460 -12.76 -22.21 -16.04
CA VAL A 460 -11.99 -20.96 -15.97
C VAL A 460 -10.52 -21.24 -15.65
N ALA A 461 -10.22 -22.18 -14.75
CA ALA A 461 -8.84 -22.60 -14.47
C ALA A 461 -8.14 -23.14 -15.72
N ALA A 462 -8.78 -24.07 -16.45
CA ALA A 462 -8.23 -24.61 -17.69
C ALA A 462 -8.04 -23.54 -18.78
N ALA A 463 -8.94 -22.55 -18.86
CA ALA A 463 -8.81 -21.45 -19.80
C ALA A 463 -7.68 -20.46 -19.44
N LEU A 464 -7.38 -20.27 -18.15
CA LEU A 464 -6.21 -19.52 -17.72
C LEU A 464 -4.91 -20.26 -18.03
N GLU A 465 -4.86 -21.58 -17.84
CA GLU A 465 -3.70 -22.41 -18.16
C GLU A 465 -3.39 -22.42 -19.66
N THR A 466 -4.43 -22.40 -20.49
CA THR A 466 -4.30 -22.40 -21.97
C THR A 466 -4.32 -21.01 -22.60
N ASP A 467 -4.37 -19.93 -21.80
CA ASP A 467 -4.51 -18.53 -22.21
C ASP A 467 -5.71 -18.25 -23.15
N THR A 468 -6.79 -19.03 -22.99
CA THR A 468 -8.05 -18.91 -23.75
C THR A 468 -9.17 -18.20 -22.99
N LEU A 469 -8.88 -17.55 -21.85
CA LEU A 469 -9.87 -16.86 -21.02
C LEU A 469 -10.73 -15.87 -21.82
N HIS A 470 -10.14 -15.15 -22.78
CA HIS A 470 -10.84 -14.18 -23.63
C HIS A 470 -12.02 -14.78 -24.42
N LEU A 471 -12.01 -16.09 -24.69
CA LEU A 471 -13.11 -16.80 -25.35
C LEU A 471 -14.27 -17.12 -24.41
N MET A 472 -14.00 -17.16 -23.09
CA MET A 472 -14.99 -17.47 -22.05
C MET A 472 -15.68 -16.25 -21.45
N ILE A 473 -15.09 -15.06 -21.61
CA ILE A 473 -15.66 -13.82 -21.08
C ILE A 473 -17.00 -13.55 -21.76
N ASP A 474 -18.00 -13.18 -20.95
CA ASP A 474 -19.34 -12.89 -21.44
C ASP A 474 -19.35 -11.62 -22.30
N LYS A 475 -19.52 -11.80 -23.61
CA LYS A 475 -19.56 -10.72 -24.59
C LYS A 475 -20.81 -9.84 -24.45
N SER A 476 -21.89 -10.35 -23.82
CA SER A 476 -23.10 -9.55 -23.58
C SER A 476 -22.88 -8.41 -22.59
N ALA A 477 -21.82 -8.48 -21.78
CA ALA A 477 -21.43 -7.43 -20.84
C ALA A 477 -20.73 -6.22 -21.51
N GLY A 478 -20.56 -6.26 -22.83
CA GLY A 478 -19.73 -5.32 -23.59
C GLY A 478 -18.24 -5.67 -23.52
N GLU A 479 -17.38 -4.70 -23.82
CA GLU A 479 -15.94 -4.91 -23.84
C GLU A 479 -15.34 -4.86 -22.43
N TRP A 480 -15.16 -6.04 -21.85
CA TRP A 480 -14.34 -6.21 -20.65
C TRP A 480 -12.88 -5.82 -20.95
N PRO A 481 -12.27 -4.92 -20.16
CA PRO A 481 -10.83 -4.77 -20.18
C PRO A 481 -10.17 -6.08 -19.73
N TYR A 482 -9.30 -6.64 -20.56
CA TYR A 482 -8.78 -8.01 -20.34
C TYR A 482 -8.02 -8.15 -19.02
N THR A 483 -7.24 -7.14 -18.63
CA THR A 483 -6.48 -7.14 -17.36
C THR A 483 -7.42 -7.29 -16.16
N GLN A 484 -8.49 -6.50 -16.15
CA GLN A 484 -9.55 -6.51 -15.17
C GLN A 484 -10.30 -7.86 -15.14
N ALA A 485 -10.65 -8.39 -16.32
CA ALA A 485 -11.30 -9.69 -16.44
C ALA A 485 -10.43 -10.84 -15.92
N LYS A 486 -9.13 -10.84 -16.27
CA LYS A 486 -8.15 -11.82 -15.80
C LYS A 486 -7.96 -11.76 -14.29
N GLN A 487 -7.92 -10.54 -13.73
CA GLN A 487 -7.86 -10.34 -12.28
C GLN A 487 -9.10 -10.91 -11.57
N LEU A 488 -10.30 -10.64 -12.08
CA LEU A 488 -11.54 -11.23 -11.52
C LEU A 488 -11.56 -12.76 -11.64
N ALA A 489 -11.05 -13.33 -12.74
CA ALA A 489 -10.96 -14.78 -12.90
C ALA A 489 -10.07 -15.40 -11.81
N ILE A 490 -8.89 -14.82 -11.59
CA ILE A 490 -7.93 -15.28 -10.57
C ILE A 490 -8.52 -15.13 -9.16
N LEU A 491 -9.12 -13.98 -8.86
CA LEU A 491 -9.78 -13.74 -7.57
C LEU A 491 -10.92 -14.72 -7.33
N GLY A 492 -11.81 -14.89 -8.31
CA GLY A 492 -12.91 -15.84 -8.25
C GLY A 492 -12.43 -17.26 -8.00
N LEU A 493 -11.36 -17.70 -8.69
CA LEU A 493 -10.75 -19.02 -8.47
C LEU A 493 -10.16 -19.17 -7.06
N SER A 494 -9.45 -18.15 -6.56
CA SER A 494 -8.90 -18.20 -5.19
C SER A 494 -9.99 -18.26 -4.11
N CYS A 495 -11.15 -17.64 -4.36
CA CYS A 495 -12.29 -17.67 -3.44
C CYS A 495 -12.96 -19.05 -3.40
N VAL A 496 -12.97 -19.80 -4.52
CA VAL A 496 -13.60 -21.13 -4.63
C VAL A 496 -12.64 -22.29 -4.33
N GLU A 497 -11.52 -22.02 -3.65
CA GLU A 497 -10.65 -23.07 -3.13
C GLU A 497 -11.45 -24.03 -2.23
N MET A 498 -11.24 -25.34 -2.45
CA MET A 498 -11.98 -26.38 -1.72
C MET A 498 -11.69 -26.31 -0.22
N THR A 499 -10.45 -25.97 0.13
CA THR A 499 -9.98 -25.82 1.51
C THR A 499 -10.15 -24.39 1.98
N ARG A 500 -10.82 -24.17 3.12
CA ARG A 500 -11.12 -22.84 3.69
C ARG A 500 -9.87 -22.01 3.94
N GLU A 501 -8.81 -22.59 4.47
CA GLU A 501 -7.58 -21.88 4.84
C GLU A 501 -6.83 -21.32 3.62
N LYS A 502 -7.11 -21.84 2.42
CA LYS A 502 -6.53 -21.35 1.17
C LYS A 502 -7.30 -20.18 0.58
N ARG A 503 -8.54 -19.94 1.03
CA ARG A 503 -9.36 -18.84 0.55
C ARG A 503 -8.78 -17.50 1.01
N PRO A 504 -8.84 -16.47 0.17
CA PRO A 504 -8.33 -15.15 0.51
C PRO A 504 -9.18 -14.47 1.59
N ASP A 505 -8.53 -13.59 2.36
CA ASP A 505 -9.23 -12.65 3.22
C ASP A 505 -10.00 -11.60 2.40
N LEU A 506 -11.22 -11.30 2.84
CA LEU A 506 -12.16 -10.45 2.11
C LEU A 506 -11.65 -9.01 1.97
N LEU A 507 -11.07 -8.43 3.03
CA LEU A 507 -10.65 -7.03 3.03
C LEU A 507 -9.30 -6.85 2.34
N THR A 508 -8.32 -7.67 2.72
CA THR A 508 -6.92 -7.47 2.34
C THR A 508 -6.59 -7.95 0.94
N LYS A 509 -7.32 -8.93 0.41
CA LYS A 509 -7.08 -9.49 -0.93
C LYS A 509 -8.25 -9.27 -1.88
N VAL A 510 -9.46 -9.72 -1.51
CA VAL A 510 -10.61 -9.70 -2.43
C VAL A 510 -11.03 -8.27 -2.72
N TRP A 511 -11.33 -7.48 -1.69
CA TRP A 511 -11.75 -6.08 -1.82
C TRP A 511 -10.70 -5.23 -2.54
N LYS A 512 -9.42 -5.30 -2.14
CA LYS A 512 -8.33 -4.57 -2.81
C LYS A 512 -8.20 -4.90 -4.30
N GLY A 513 -8.56 -6.13 -4.69
CA GLY A 513 -8.58 -6.54 -6.09
C GLY A 513 -9.76 -5.99 -6.88
N ILE A 514 -10.89 -5.73 -6.23
CA ILE A 514 -12.14 -5.28 -6.86
C ILE A 514 -12.28 -3.75 -6.83
N GLU A 515 -11.80 -3.11 -5.76
CA GLU A 515 -11.91 -1.66 -5.51
C GLU A 515 -11.51 -0.79 -6.72
N PRO A 516 -10.40 -1.06 -7.45
CA PRO A 516 -10.03 -0.26 -8.63
C PRO A 516 -11.04 -0.33 -9.79
N MET A 517 -11.93 -1.31 -9.78
CA MET A 517 -12.93 -1.57 -10.81
C MET A 517 -14.28 -0.92 -10.48
N VAL A 518 -14.42 -0.36 -9.27
CA VAL A 518 -15.68 0.13 -8.71
C VAL A 518 -15.73 1.65 -8.80
N THR A 519 -16.72 2.17 -9.53
CA THR A 519 -16.83 3.61 -9.82
C THR A 519 -17.21 4.47 -8.61
N ARG A 520 -17.92 3.88 -7.61
CA ARG A 520 -18.32 4.52 -6.34
C ARG A 520 -18.53 3.47 -5.25
N PRO A 521 -17.51 3.15 -4.43
CA PRO A 521 -17.72 2.31 -3.27
C PRO A 521 -18.39 3.13 -2.16
N PHE A 522 -19.49 2.60 -1.58
CA PHE A 522 -20.02 3.14 -0.33
C PHE A 522 -19.27 2.43 0.79
N VAL A 523 -18.11 2.95 1.20
CA VAL A 523 -17.33 2.37 2.30
C VAL A 523 -17.68 3.13 3.57
N PRO A 524 -18.19 2.49 4.64
CA PRO A 524 -18.13 3.06 5.97
C PRO A 524 -16.66 3.15 6.36
N TYR A 525 -16.18 4.36 6.64
CA TYR A 525 -14.85 4.72 7.14
C TYR A 525 -14.05 3.57 7.78
N PHE A 526 -13.29 2.84 6.95
CA PHE A 526 -12.18 1.99 7.37
C PHE A 526 -10.96 2.36 6.53
N HIS A 527 -10.52 3.63 6.66
CA HIS A 527 -9.15 3.99 6.31
C HIS A 527 -8.29 3.84 7.56
N SER A 528 -7.64 2.69 7.71
CA SER A 528 -6.32 2.66 8.32
C SER A 528 -5.33 3.17 7.27
N ALA A 529 -4.53 4.14 7.68
CA ALA A 529 -3.53 4.78 6.86
C ALA A 529 -2.42 3.80 6.42
N SER A 530 -2.06 3.83 5.15
CA SER A 530 -0.65 3.76 4.74
C SER A 530 -0.43 4.37 3.35
N GLU A 531 0.20 5.55 3.39
CA GLU A 531 1.25 6.10 2.51
C GLU A 531 1.15 6.02 0.98
N GLY A 532 1.26 7.20 0.35
CA GLY A 532 2.14 7.34 -0.82
C GLY A 532 1.52 7.66 -2.18
N SER A 533 0.47 8.47 -2.31
CA SER A 533 0.18 9.16 -3.58
C SER A 533 -0.69 10.40 -3.38
N CYS A 534 -0.38 11.46 -4.15
CA CYS A 534 -1.05 12.76 -4.13
C CYS A 534 -2.53 12.60 -4.54
N ALA A 535 -3.46 12.81 -3.61
CA ALA A 535 -4.88 12.85 -3.93
C ALA A 535 -5.20 14.15 -4.69
N PRO A 536 -5.79 14.09 -5.90
CA PRO A 536 -6.27 15.29 -6.60
C PRO A 536 -7.35 15.99 -5.76
N ALA A 537 -7.46 17.32 -5.91
CA ALA A 537 -8.49 18.09 -5.22
C ALA A 537 -9.89 17.52 -5.55
N PRO A 538 -10.74 17.25 -4.55
CA PRO A 538 -12.09 16.77 -4.78
C PRO A 538 -12.87 17.67 -5.75
N ALA A 539 -13.63 17.08 -6.68
CA ALA A 539 -14.32 17.82 -7.73
C ALA A 539 -15.28 18.91 -7.21
N HIS A 540 -15.85 18.72 -6.01
CA HIS A 540 -16.74 19.69 -5.37
C HIS A 540 -16.01 20.92 -4.79
N PHE A 541 -14.68 20.97 -4.85
CA PHE A 541 -13.90 22.16 -4.51
C PHE A 541 -13.83 23.16 -5.67
N PHE A 542 -14.13 22.72 -6.90
CA PHE A 542 -14.08 23.56 -8.08
C PHE A 542 -15.41 24.27 -8.30
N CYS A 543 -15.34 25.57 -8.61
CA CYS A 543 -16.51 26.34 -9.00
C CYS A 543 -16.97 25.88 -10.39
N PRO A 544 -18.27 25.59 -10.60
CA PRO A 544 -18.74 25.18 -11.91
C PRO A 544 -18.71 26.25 -13.01
N ILE A 545 -18.59 27.53 -12.63
CA ILE A 545 -18.51 28.64 -13.58
C ILE A 545 -17.05 28.93 -13.96
N SER A 546 -16.18 29.13 -12.97
CA SER A 546 -14.78 29.50 -13.21
C SER A 546 -13.87 28.29 -13.44
N MET A 547 -14.31 27.08 -13.05
CA MET A 547 -13.53 25.83 -13.10
C MET A 547 -12.23 25.88 -12.27
N GLU A 548 -12.16 26.82 -11.31
CA GLU A 548 -11.05 26.97 -10.36
C GLU A 548 -11.48 26.55 -8.94
N ILE A 549 -10.51 26.24 -8.07
CA ILE A 549 -10.79 25.95 -6.66
C ILE A 549 -11.39 27.20 -6.00
N MET A 550 -12.55 27.03 -5.36
CA MET A 550 -13.29 28.12 -4.72
C MET A 550 -12.53 28.67 -3.51
N LYS A 551 -12.43 30.00 -3.42
CA LYS A 551 -11.88 30.74 -2.29
C LYS A 551 -12.99 31.23 -1.36
N ASP A 552 -14.12 31.66 -1.92
CA ASP A 552 -15.31 32.05 -1.18
C ASP A 552 -16.56 31.34 -1.73
N PRO A 553 -16.76 30.06 -1.37
CA PRO A 553 -17.89 29.28 -1.87
C PRO A 553 -19.24 29.79 -1.32
N GLN A 554 -20.19 30.05 -2.20
CA GLN A 554 -21.55 30.54 -1.93
C GLN A 554 -22.58 29.58 -2.54
N VAL A 555 -23.60 29.22 -1.77
CA VAL A 555 -24.72 28.38 -2.21
C VAL A 555 -25.81 29.27 -2.80
N ALA A 556 -26.20 28.99 -4.04
CA ALA A 556 -27.37 29.63 -4.66
C ALA A 556 -28.66 28.85 -4.34
N SER A 557 -29.82 29.43 -4.64
CA SER A 557 -31.13 28.84 -4.34
C SER A 557 -31.45 27.52 -5.05
N ASP A 558 -30.65 27.13 -6.05
CA ASP A 558 -30.68 25.81 -6.67
C ASP A 558 -29.96 24.72 -5.86
N GLY A 559 -29.32 25.09 -4.74
CA GLY A 559 -28.56 24.19 -3.87
C GLY A 559 -27.14 23.90 -4.35
N PHE A 560 -26.69 24.50 -5.46
CA PHE A 560 -25.32 24.36 -5.93
C PHE A 560 -24.42 25.45 -5.33
N THR A 561 -23.15 25.10 -5.16
CA THR A 561 -22.14 26.02 -4.61
C THR A 561 -21.23 26.54 -5.72
N TYR A 562 -20.96 27.84 -5.70
CA TYR A 562 -20.18 28.57 -6.69
C TYR A 562 -19.18 29.51 -6.01
N GLU A 563 -18.17 29.98 -6.73
CA GLU A 563 -17.33 31.07 -6.26
C GLU A 563 -18.14 32.36 -6.19
N ALA A 564 -18.07 33.09 -5.07
CA ALA A 564 -18.88 34.28 -4.80
C ALA A 564 -18.86 35.30 -5.94
N GLU A 565 -17.66 35.63 -6.43
CA GLU A 565 -17.51 36.61 -7.52
C GLU A 565 -18.12 36.11 -8.82
N ALA A 566 -17.98 34.81 -9.12
CA ALA A 566 -18.45 34.23 -10.37
C ALA A 566 -19.99 34.16 -10.44
N ILE A 567 -20.64 33.73 -9.36
CA ILE A 567 -22.11 33.65 -9.31
C ILE A 567 -22.74 35.05 -9.21
N LYS A 568 -22.11 35.98 -8.50
CA LYS A 568 -22.60 37.35 -8.42
C LYS A 568 -22.53 38.05 -9.78
N HIS A 569 -21.43 37.92 -10.49
CA HIS A 569 -21.30 38.45 -11.85
C HIS A 569 -22.31 37.80 -12.82
N TRP A 570 -22.60 36.50 -12.67
CA TRP A 570 -23.62 35.82 -13.46
C TRP A 570 -25.02 36.43 -13.27
N LEU A 571 -25.40 36.72 -12.02
CA LEU A 571 -26.68 37.36 -11.67
C LEU A 571 -26.72 38.83 -12.09
N ASP A 572 -25.63 39.59 -11.91
CA ASP A 572 -25.52 41.01 -12.28
C ASP A 572 -25.68 41.24 -13.79
N LEU A 573 -25.37 40.24 -14.63
CA LEU A 573 -25.64 40.25 -16.07
C LEU A 573 -27.14 40.04 -16.43
N GLY A 574 -28.01 39.90 -15.43
CA GLY A 574 -29.45 39.70 -15.60
C GLY A 574 -29.86 38.25 -15.83
N ASN A 575 -28.96 37.28 -15.59
CA ASN A 575 -29.29 35.87 -15.75
C ASN A 575 -30.03 35.34 -14.51
N ASN A 576 -31.28 34.91 -14.69
CA ASN A 576 -32.11 34.34 -13.61
C ASN A 576 -32.20 32.80 -13.66
N ARG A 577 -31.23 32.14 -14.28
CA ARG A 577 -31.17 30.67 -14.42
C ARG A 577 -29.87 30.13 -13.82
N SER A 578 -29.97 28.94 -13.25
CA SER A 578 -28.89 28.18 -12.65
C SER A 578 -27.77 27.96 -13.67
N PRO A 579 -26.52 28.37 -13.36
CA PRO A 579 -25.37 28.09 -14.22
C PRO A 579 -25.11 26.59 -14.44
N MET A 580 -25.51 25.75 -13.47
CA MET A 580 -25.27 24.30 -13.53
C MET A 580 -26.34 23.51 -14.29
N THR A 581 -27.61 23.88 -14.09
CA THR A 581 -28.74 23.08 -14.60
C THR A 581 -29.52 23.81 -15.68
N ASN A 582 -29.24 25.10 -15.89
CA ASN A 582 -30.01 25.99 -16.76
C ASN A 582 -31.50 26.04 -16.40
N LEU A 583 -31.89 25.72 -15.16
CA LEU A 583 -33.25 25.89 -14.65
C LEU A 583 -33.42 27.27 -14.03
N LYS A 584 -34.65 27.80 -13.98
CA LYS A 584 -34.90 29.12 -13.38
C LYS A 584 -34.61 29.08 -11.88
N LEU A 585 -33.84 30.05 -11.37
CA LEU A 585 -33.53 30.14 -9.94
C LEU A 585 -34.78 30.58 -9.17
N PRO A 586 -35.11 29.92 -8.03
CA PRO A 586 -36.20 30.34 -7.16
C PRO A 586 -36.05 31.78 -6.64
N ASN A 587 -34.82 32.19 -6.32
CA ASN A 587 -34.45 33.56 -5.96
C ASN A 587 -32.94 33.80 -6.22
N GLU A 588 -32.48 35.03 -6.03
CA GLU A 588 -31.08 35.45 -6.25
C GLU A 588 -30.26 35.47 -4.95
N ASP A 589 -30.79 34.87 -3.87
CA ASP A 589 -30.11 34.86 -2.57
C ASP A 589 -28.91 33.91 -2.61
N LEU A 590 -27.79 34.39 -2.06
CA LEU A 590 -26.54 33.64 -1.94
C LEU A 590 -26.20 33.45 -0.47
N VAL A 591 -25.94 32.20 -0.08
CA VAL A 591 -25.64 31.83 1.30
C VAL A 591 -24.20 31.33 1.40
N PRO A 592 -23.36 31.89 2.28
CA PRO A 592 -21.97 31.45 2.41
C PRO A 592 -21.86 29.98 2.84
N ASN A 593 -21.06 29.19 2.10
CA ASN A 593 -20.78 27.80 2.43
C ASN A 593 -19.51 27.70 3.29
N HIS A 594 -19.61 28.13 4.54
CA HIS A 594 -18.46 28.14 5.47
C HIS A 594 -17.85 26.75 5.68
N ALA A 595 -18.66 25.69 5.66
CA ALA A 595 -18.18 24.32 5.80
C ALA A 595 -17.26 23.93 4.63
N LEU A 596 -17.70 24.16 3.38
CA LEU A 596 -16.89 23.88 2.21
C LEU A 596 -15.64 24.76 2.17
N ARG A 597 -15.75 26.03 2.57
CA ARG A 597 -14.62 26.96 2.65
C ARG A 597 -13.54 26.43 3.60
N SER A 598 -13.92 25.97 4.80
CA SER A 598 -12.98 25.38 5.75
C SER A 598 -12.32 24.10 5.21
N CYS A 599 -13.08 23.22 4.55
CA CYS A 599 -12.53 22.02 3.93
C CYS A 599 -11.53 22.31 2.81
N ILE A 600 -11.80 23.33 1.97
CA ILE A 600 -10.88 23.75 0.91
C ILE A 600 -9.60 24.35 1.52
N GLN A 601 -9.71 25.16 2.58
CA GLN A 601 -8.57 25.76 3.26
C GLN A 601 -7.67 24.70 3.90
N GLU A 602 -8.26 23.75 4.63
CA GLU A 602 -7.54 22.62 5.24
C GLU A 602 -6.82 21.79 4.18
N PHE A 603 -7.48 21.50 3.05
CA PHE A 603 -6.84 20.81 1.94
C PHE A 603 -5.67 21.59 1.35
N LEU A 604 -5.82 22.90 1.10
CA LEU A 604 -4.74 23.74 0.55
C LEU A 604 -3.57 23.92 1.54
N GLU A 605 -3.82 23.90 2.84
CA GLU A 605 -2.80 23.91 3.88
C GLU A 605 -2.03 22.58 3.94
N LEU A 606 -2.74 21.44 3.85
CA LEU A 606 -2.13 20.12 3.77
C LEU A 606 -1.26 19.95 2.51
N GLN A 607 -1.67 20.54 1.37
CA GLN A 607 -0.87 20.55 0.15
C GLN A 607 0.35 21.49 0.24
N ARG A 608 0.24 22.62 0.95
CA ARG A 608 1.37 23.53 1.24
C ARG A 608 2.40 22.90 2.17
N GLN A 609 1.96 22.23 3.23
CA GLN A 609 2.85 21.52 4.17
C GLN A 609 3.58 20.34 3.52
N ARG A 610 3.06 19.80 2.42
CA ARG A 610 3.72 18.77 1.59
C ARG A 610 4.66 19.35 0.53
N GLY A 611 4.81 20.67 0.45
CA GLY A 611 5.73 21.36 -0.46
C GLY A 611 5.25 21.42 -1.91
N HIS A 612 3.94 21.39 -2.17
CA HIS A 612 3.38 21.26 -3.52
C HIS A 612 2.70 22.52 -4.06
N ILE A 613 2.65 23.60 -3.27
CA ILE A 613 2.18 24.93 -3.70
C ILE A 613 3.21 25.95 -3.19
N PRO A 614 3.85 26.75 -4.05
CA PRO A 614 4.80 27.77 -3.60
C PRO A 614 4.08 28.88 -2.84
N ASP A 615 4.71 29.39 -1.78
CA ASP A 615 4.24 30.58 -1.05
C ASP A 615 4.19 31.78 -2.01
N ARG A 616 3.06 32.49 -2.00
CA ARG A 616 2.89 33.79 -2.67
C ARG A 616 3.06 34.92 -1.68
#